data_AF-A0A7L9UNF8-F1
#
_entry.id   AF-A0A7L9UNF8-F1
#
_cell.length_a   1.000
_cell.length_b   1.000
_cell.length_c   1.000
_cell.angle_alpha   90.00
_cell.angle_beta   90.00
_cell.angle_gamma   90.00
#
_symmetry.space_group_name_H-M   'P 1'
#
loop_
_entity.id
_entity.type
_entity.pdbx_description
1 polymer ?
#
loop_
_entity_poly.entity_id
_entity_poly.type
_entity_poly.pdbx_seq_one_letter_code
_entity_poly.pdbx_strand_id
1 'polypeptide(L)'
;MAKLAKADIVVFNGAGYDGWAEKAQLDKKRQTIVNVGGLMGVTATDEHEHSHDHAEGEEGRHHHHGATNPHLWFSPEAVLKAAEAINAVYADKAGAGSATAATVQRHFNDRKKPSRKWTTGPRITRHP
;
A
#
# COMPACT_ATOMS: atom_id res chain seq x y z
N MET A 1 1.87 -2.79 17.55
CA MET A 1 2.44 -1.43 17.47
C MET A 1 3.93 -1.32 17.79
N ALA A 2 4.48 -1.95 18.83
CA ALA A 2 5.90 -1.80 19.20
C ALA A 2 6.92 -2.12 18.08
N LYS A 3 6.64 -3.10 17.21
CA LYS A 3 7.49 -3.40 16.03
C LYS A 3 7.42 -2.29 14.97
N LEU A 4 6.22 -1.81 14.67
CA LEU A 4 6.00 -0.68 13.75
C LEU A 4 6.73 0.57 14.23
N ALA A 5 6.65 0.87 15.53
CA ALA A 5 7.33 1.99 16.16
C ALA A 5 8.86 1.85 16.24
N LYS A 6 9.44 0.69 15.89
CA LYS A 6 10.89 0.48 15.82
C LYS A 6 11.40 0.42 14.38
N ALA A 7 10.53 0.17 13.39
CA ALA A 7 10.92 0.05 11.99
C ALA A 7 11.58 1.32 11.44
N ASP A 8 12.61 1.16 10.61
CA ASP A 8 13.25 2.25 9.86
C ASP A 8 12.48 2.61 8.57
N ILE A 9 11.85 1.60 7.99
CA ILE A 9 11.03 1.71 6.78
C ILE A 9 9.67 1.11 7.09
N VAL A 10 8.60 1.86 6.82
CA VAL A 10 7.22 1.40 6.96
C VAL A 10 6.59 1.39 5.58
N VAL A 11 6.10 0.22 5.15
CA VAL A 11 5.42 0.05 3.87
C VAL A 11 3.99 -0.40 4.15
N PHE A 12 3.02 0.28 3.53
CA PHE A 12 1.62 -0.13 3.57
C PHE A 12 0.95 0.17 2.23
N ASN A 13 -0.11 -0.57 1.94
CA ASN A 13 -0.88 -0.47 0.70
C ASN A 13 -1.61 0.87 0.61
N GLY A 14 -2.19 1.34 1.71
CA GLY A 14 -2.89 2.62 1.78
C GLY A 14 -4.22 2.59 1.04
N ALA A 15 -4.70 3.76 0.61
CA ALA A 15 -6.04 3.91 0.01
C ALA A 15 -7.18 3.43 0.94
N GLY A 16 -6.98 3.53 2.27
CA GLY A 16 -7.93 3.04 3.27
C GLY A 16 -7.81 1.55 3.59
N TYR A 17 -6.99 0.78 2.86
CA TYR A 17 -6.77 -0.64 3.15
C TYR A 17 -6.13 -0.86 4.53
N ASP A 18 -5.12 -0.05 4.84
CA ASP A 18 -4.35 -0.13 6.07
C ASP A 18 -4.75 0.99 7.03
N GLY A 19 -6.05 1.16 7.27
CA GLY A 19 -6.55 2.22 8.16
C GLY A 19 -5.92 2.20 9.56
N TRP A 20 -5.45 1.03 10.03
CA TRP A 20 -4.70 0.89 11.27
C TRP A 20 -3.28 1.50 11.21
N ALA A 21 -2.61 1.43 10.05
CA ALA A 21 -1.26 1.97 9.85
C ALA A 21 -1.31 3.47 9.58
N GLU A 22 -2.34 3.94 8.86
CA GLU A 22 -2.58 5.36 8.62
C GLU A 22 -2.89 6.12 9.93
N LYS A 23 -3.60 5.47 10.86
CA LYS A 23 -3.87 6.00 12.22
C LYS A 23 -2.71 5.79 13.19
N ALA A 24 -1.66 5.06 12.81
CA ALA A 24 -0.52 4.85 13.69
C ALA A 24 0.30 6.14 13.82
N GLN A 25 0.80 6.41 15.02
CA GLN A 25 1.67 7.55 15.28
C GLN A 25 3.10 7.26 14.76
N LEU A 26 3.26 7.34 13.44
CA LEU A 26 4.54 7.16 12.75
C LEU A 26 5.42 8.41 12.90
N ASP A 27 6.70 8.21 13.21
CA ASP A 27 7.66 9.29 13.35
C ASP A 27 8.42 9.49 12.02
N LYS A 28 7.98 10.45 11.22
CA LYS A 28 8.61 10.79 9.92
C LYS A 28 10.05 11.30 10.04
N LYS A 29 10.53 11.68 11.22
CA LYS A 29 11.94 12.07 11.43
C LYS A 29 12.87 10.87 11.49
N ARG A 30 12.35 9.72 11.93
CA ARG A 30 13.11 8.46 12.07
C ARG A 30 12.77 7.46 10.98
N GLN A 31 11.50 7.40 10.58
CA GLN A 31 10.94 6.38 9.71
C GLN A 31 10.72 6.94 8.30
N THR A 32 11.13 6.16 7.30
CA THR A 32 10.73 6.43 5.92
C THR A 32 9.44 5.66 5.61
N ILE A 33 8.43 6.35 5.13
CA ILE A 33 7.10 5.78 4.89
C ILE A 33 6.87 5.62 3.39
N VAL A 34 6.47 4.42 2.97
CA VAL A 34 6.03 4.10 1.61
C VAL A 34 4.54 3.76 1.65
N ASN A 35 3.71 4.70 1.21
CA ASN A 35 2.26 4.54 1.03
C ASN A 35 1.97 4.28 -0.45
N VAL A 36 1.60 3.06 -0.82
CA VAL A 36 1.38 2.68 -2.24
C VAL A 36 0.19 3.43 -2.85
N GLY A 37 -0.90 3.65 -2.11
CA GLY A 37 -2.02 4.49 -2.53
C GLY A 37 -1.57 5.90 -2.88
N GLY A 38 -0.73 6.51 -2.04
CA GLY A 38 -0.12 7.81 -2.31
C GLY A 38 0.71 7.83 -3.60
N LEU A 39 1.49 6.78 -3.89
CA LEU A 39 2.25 6.64 -5.15
C LEU A 39 1.35 6.50 -6.39
N MET A 40 0.15 5.96 -6.19
CA MET A 40 -0.86 5.81 -7.24
C MET A 40 -1.80 7.01 -7.36
N GLY A 41 -1.70 8.01 -6.48
CA GLY A 41 -2.65 9.12 -6.41
C GLY A 41 -4.04 8.68 -5.92
N VAL A 42 -4.12 7.53 -5.24
CA VAL A 42 -5.36 6.93 -4.73
C VAL A 42 -5.43 7.17 -3.23
N THR A 43 -6.51 7.82 -2.77
CA THR A 43 -6.76 8.12 -1.36
C THR A 43 -8.03 7.44 -0.88
N ALA A 44 -8.11 7.17 0.42
CA ALA A 44 -9.36 6.73 1.02
C ALA A 44 -10.43 7.80 0.77
N THR A 45 -11.61 7.39 0.33
CA THR A 45 -12.79 8.24 0.36
C THR A 45 -13.39 8.11 1.76
N ASP A 46 -13.57 9.23 2.46
CA ASP A 46 -14.17 9.23 3.80
C ASP A 46 -15.62 8.73 3.72
N GLU A 47 -15.97 7.77 4.57
CA GLU A 47 -17.36 7.34 4.79
C GLU A 47 -17.92 7.81 6.15
N HIS A 48 -17.38 8.87 6.74
CA HIS A 48 -17.85 9.38 8.03
C HIS A 48 -18.21 10.87 8.01
N GLU A 49 -19.37 11.16 7.42
CA GLU A 49 -20.34 12.08 8.03
C GLU A 49 -21.71 11.40 8.09
N HIS A 50 -21.84 10.36 8.93
CA HIS A 50 -23.16 9.98 9.43
C HIS A 50 -23.35 10.67 10.77
N SER A 51 -24.04 11.82 10.71
CA SER A 51 -24.78 12.36 11.85
C SER A 51 -25.55 11.20 12.50
N HIS A 52 -25.29 10.95 13.79
CA HIS A 52 -26.07 10.02 14.59
C HIS A 52 -27.48 10.57 14.73
N ASP A 53 -28.37 10.21 13.81
CA ASP A 53 -29.81 10.27 14.04
C ASP A 53 -30.31 8.83 14.19
N HIS A 54 -30.83 8.52 15.37
CA HIS A 54 -31.26 7.19 15.75
C HIS A 54 -32.60 6.88 15.08
N ALA A 55 -32.59 6.04 14.04
CA ALA A 55 -33.78 5.36 13.54
C ALA A 55 -33.53 3.85 13.56
N GLU A 56 -34.31 3.13 14.37
CA GLU A 56 -34.30 1.68 14.44
C GLU A 56 -34.86 1.07 13.16
N GLY A 57 -34.15 0.10 12.59
CA GLY A 57 -34.57 -0.66 11.41
C GLY A 57 -33.58 -1.79 11.13
N GLU A 58 -34.09 -3.01 11.07
CA GLU A 58 -33.31 -4.23 10.93
C GLU A 58 -32.66 -4.43 9.56
N GLU A 59 -31.65 -5.32 9.57
CA GLU A 59 -31.15 -6.16 8.47
C GLU A 59 -30.29 -5.52 7.36
N GLY A 60 -28.98 -5.81 7.45
CA GLY A 60 -28.05 -5.67 6.34
C GLY A 60 -26.81 -4.86 6.71
N ARG A 61 -25.82 -5.50 7.36
CA ARG A 61 -24.47 -4.92 7.49
C ARG A 61 -23.77 -4.97 6.13
N HIS A 62 -24.21 -4.10 5.22
CA HIS A 62 -23.46 -3.74 4.03
C HIS A 62 -22.27 -2.92 4.52
N HIS A 63 -21.10 -3.55 4.56
CA HIS A 63 -19.85 -2.81 4.68
C HIS A 63 -19.73 -1.99 3.39
N HIS A 64 -20.18 -0.74 3.45
CA HIS A 64 -19.83 0.25 2.45
C HIS A 64 -18.30 0.31 2.46
N HIS A 65 -17.74 -0.12 1.34
CA HIS A 65 -16.35 0.11 1.03
C HIS A 65 -16.36 1.47 0.35
N GLY A 66 -15.49 2.39 0.79
CA GLY A 66 -15.31 3.69 0.14
C GLY A 66 -15.27 3.52 -1.38
N ALA A 67 -15.75 4.49 -2.15
CA ALA A 67 -15.75 4.46 -3.61
C ALA A 67 -14.36 4.13 -4.23
N THR A 68 -13.30 4.26 -3.43
CA THR A 68 -11.93 3.87 -3.75
C THR A 68 -11.72 2.36 -3.74
N ASN A 69 -11.21 1.78 -4.84
CA ASN A 69 -10.72 0.39 -4.85
C ASN A 69 -9.32 0.29 -4.20
N PRO A 70 -9.17 -0.37 -3.04
CA PRO A 70 -7.92 -0.43 -2.32
C PRO A 70 -7.00 -1.59 -2.75
N HIS A 71 -7.40 -2.45 -3.69
CA HIS A 71 -6.70 -3.69 -4.02
C HIS A 71 -5.45 -3.50 -4.91
N LEU A 72 -4.58 -2.56 -4.53
CA LEU A 72 -3.45 -2.11 -5.34
C LEU A 72 -2.41 -3.22 -5.58
N TRP A 73 -2.26 -4.19 -4.68
CA TRP A 73 -1.34 -5.31 -4.89
C TRP A 73 -1.72 -6.22 -6.08
N PHE A 74 -2.95 -6.12 -6.61
CA PHE A 74 -3.34 -6.79 -7.86
C PHE A 74 -3.05 -5.97 -9.11
N SER A 75 -2.72 -4.68 -8.98
CA SER A 75 -2.33 -3.82 -10.10
C SER A 75 -0.84 -3.99 -10.41
N PRO A 76 -0.45 -4.48 -11.61
CA PRO A 76 0.96 -4.58 -11.98
C PRO A 76 1.69 -3.24 -11.93
N GLU A 77 1.00 -2.14 -12.26
CA GLU A 77 1.56 -0.79 -12.17
C GLU A 77 1.84 -0.39 -10.72
N ALA A 78 0.88 -0.61 -9.81
CA ALA A 78 1.06 -0.25 -8.41
C ALA A 78 2.15 -1.11 -7.74
N VAL A 79 2.20 -2.41 -8.07
CA VAL A 79 3.27 -3.30 -7.62
C VAL A 79 4.64 -2.82 -8.12
N LEU A 80 4.74 -2.38 -9.38
CA LEU A 80 5.99 -1.85 -9.92
C LEU A 80 6.42 -0.56 -9.20
N LYS A 81 5.52 0.42 -9.04
CA LYS A 81 5.82 1.67 -8.32
C LYS A 81 6.18 1.41 -6.85
N ALA A 82 5.47 0.50 -6.19
CA ALA A 82 5.80 0.09 -4.82
C ALA A 82 7.20 -0.51 -4.76
N ALA A 83 7.53 -1.44 -5.67
CA ALA A 83 8.85 -2.06 -5.70
C ALA A 83 9.97 -1.04 -5.97
N GLU A 84 9.76 -0.09 -6.87
CA GLU A 84 10.69 1.02 -7.15
C GLU A 84 10.93 1.88 -5.90
N ALA A 85 9.86 2.29 -5.22
CA ALA A 85 9.94 3.09 -4.00
C ALA A 85 10.63 2.34 -2.86
N ILE A 86 10.28 1.07 -2.64
CA ILE A 86 10.91 0.22 -1.61
C ILE A 86 12.40 0.05 -1.90
N ASN A 87 12.77 -0.24 -3.16
CA ASN A 87 14.16 -0.40 -3.56
C ASN A 87 14.96 0.90 -3.30
N ALA A 88 14.42 2.05 -3.70
CA ALA A 88 15.07 3.34 -3.49
C ALA A 88 15.27 3.65 -1.99
N VAL A 89 14.23 3.50 -1.18
CA VAL A 89 14.28 3.77 0.26
C VAL A 89 15.24 2.80 0.97
N TYR A 90 15.24 1.52 0.57
CA TYR A 90 16.15 0.54 1.15
C TYR A 90 17.61 0.83 0.79
N ALA A 91 17.90 1.17 -0.48
CA ALA A 91 19.24 1.52 -0.92
C ALA A 91 19.78 2.76 -0.22
N ASP A 92 18.94 3.78 -0.02
CA ASP A 92 19.27 4.98 0.75
C ASP A 92 19.63 4.64 2.21
N LYS A 93 18.77 3.88 2.89
CA LYS A 93 19.01 3.43 4.27
C LYS A 93 20.23 2.53 4.43
N ALA A 94 20.53 1.72 3.41
CA ALA A 94 21.73 0.88 3.39
C ALA A 94 23.02 1.68 3.15
N GLY A 95 22.93 2.97 2.85
CA GLY A 95 24.06 3.83 2.49
C GLY A 95 24.41 3.72 1.01
N ALA A 96 24.40 4.86 0.31
CA ALA A 96 24.77 4.93 -1.10
C ALA A 96 26.18 4.36 -1.34
N GLY A 97 26.31 3.49 -2.34
CA GLY A 97 27.58 2.85 -2.68
C GLY A 97 27.95 1.64 -1.80
N SER A 98 27.13 1.26 -0.81
CA SER A 98 27.39 0.05 -0.03
C SER A 98 27.17 -1.22 -0.86
N ALA A 99 27.84 -2.31 -0.47
CA ALA A 99 27.65 -3.63 -1.08
C ALA A 99 26.19 -4.11 -0.96
N THR A 100 25.51 -3.72 0.12
CA THR A 100 24.09 -3.97 0.35
C THR A 100 23.23 -3.24 -0.67
N ALA A 101 23.45 -1.94 -0.87
CA ALA A 101 22.72 -1.15 -1.86
C ALA A 101 22.94 -1.71 -3.28
N ALA A 102 24.18 -2.06 -3.63
CA ALA A 102 24.50 -2.68 -4.92
C ALA A 102 23.82 -4.03 -5.13
N THR A 103 23.75 -4.86 -4.08
CA THR A 103 23.08 -6.17 -4.12
C THR A 103 21.58 -6.03 -4.30
N VAL A 104 20.94 -5.13 -3.57
CA VAL A 104 19.49 -4.89 -3.70
C VAL A 104 19.16 -4.35 -5.08
N GLN A 105 19.94 -3.38 -5.60
CA GLN A 105 19.73 -2.85 -6.94
C GLN A 105 19.88 -3.92 -8.03
N ARG A 106 20.85 -4.83 -7.92
CA ARG A 106 21.03 -5.95 -8.84
C ARG A 106 19.80 -6.86 -8.84
N HIS A 107 19.34 -7.28 -7.66
CA HIS A 107 18.16 -8.13 -7.54
C HIS A 107 16.89 -7.44 -8.08
N PHE A 108 16.72 -6.15 -7.81
CA PHE A 108 15.61 -5.37 -8.35
C PHE A 108 15.63 -5.34 -9.88
N ASN A 109 16.79 -5.06 -10.49
CA ASN A 109 16.94 -5.02 -11.95
C ASN A 109 16.65 -6.38 -12.61
N ASP A 110 17.05 -7.49 -11.98
CA ASP A 110 16.76 -8.83 -12.49
C ASP A 110 15.27 -9.17 -12.41
N ARG A 111 14.57 -8.73 -11.37
CA ARG A 111 13.14 -9.02 -11.14
C ARG A 111 12.22 -8.09 -11.93
N LYS A 112 12.68 -6.90 -12.33
CA LYS A 112 11.93 -5.95 -13.17
C LYS A 112 11.74 -6.45 -14.62
N LYS A 113 12.49 -7.45 -15.06
CA LYS A 113 12.37 -8.03 -16.41
C LYS A 113 10.96 -8.60 -16.60
N PRO A 114 10.20 -8.16 -17.62
CA PRO A 114 8.83 -8.62 -17.84
C PRO A 114 8.84 -10.13 -18.08
N SER A 115 8.26 -10.89 -17.15
CA SER A 115 8.43 -12.35 -17.17
C SER A 115 7.23 -13.11 -17.76
N ARG A 116 6.08 -12.48 -18.03
CA ARG A 116 4.91 -13.18 -18.60
C ARG A 116 3.91 -12.26 -19.27
N LYS A 117 3.30 -12.77 -20.36
CA LYS A 117 2.09 -12.20 -20.95
C LYS A 117 0.89 -12.56 -20.06
N TRP A 118 0.07 -11.58 -19.71
CA TRP A 118 -1.17 -11.79 -18.97
C TRP A 118 -2.28 -12.22 -19.93
N THR A 119 -3.10 -13.19 -19.52
CA THR A 119 -4.28 -13.58 -20.28
C THR A 119 -5.44 -12.63 -19.95
N THR A 120 -5.98 -12.00 -20.98
CA THR A 120 -7.13 -11.09 -20.89
C THR A 120 -8.44 -11.85 -21.10
N GLY A 121 -9.45 -11.55 -20.31
CA GLY A 121 -10.79 -12.13 -20.43
C GLY A 121 -11.64 -11.88 -19.18
N PRO A 122 -12.97 -11.92 -19.29
CA PRO A 122 -13.85 -11.75 -18.14
C PRO A 122 -13.62 -12.85 -17.10
N ARG A 123 -13.56 -12.47 -15.83
CA ARG A 123 -13.52 -13.39 -14.68
C ARG A 123 -14.47 -12.88 -13.61
N ILE A 124 -15.13 -13.81 -12.92
CA ILE A 124 -15.94 -13.51 -11.74
C ILE A 124 -15.14 -13.91 -10.52
N THR A 125 -14.97 -12.97 -9.59
CA THR A 125 -14.34 -13.21 -8.28
C THR A 125 -15.39 -13.09 -7.18
N ARG A 126 -15.14 -13.75 -6.05
CA ARG A 126 -16.04 -13.67 -4.88
C ARG A 126 -16.01 -12.28 -4.23
N HIS A 127 -14.89 -11.57 -4.34
CA HIS A 127 -14.69 -10.22 -3.82
C HIS A 127 -14.04 -9.37 -4.93
N PRO A 128 -14.55 -8.14 -5.18
CA PRO A 128 -14.03 -7.23 -6.19
C PRO A 128 -12.66 -6.65 -5.81
#